data_AF-W4UU49-F1
#
_entry.id   AF-W4UU49-F1
#
_cell.length_a   1.000
_cell.length_b   1.000
_cell.length_c   1.000
_cell.angle_alpha   90.00
_cell.angle_beta   90.00
_cell.angle_gamma   90.00
#
_symmetry.space_group_name_H-M   'P 1'
#
loop_
_entity.id
_entity.type
_entity.pdbx_description
1 polymer ?
#
loop_
_entity_poly.entity_id
_entity_poly.type
_entity_poly.pdbx_seq_one_letter_code
_entity_poly.pdbx_strand_id
1 'polypeptide(L)'
;MHCGSCVIQANKKYYLFFGANDIKTNDELGGIGVSVADRPEGPYKDALGKPLIGQIINGAQPIDQFVFKDDDGQHYMYYGGWRHCNMVKMAPDLLSIVPFDDGTTYKEVTPENYVEGPFMLKHHGKYYFMWSEGGWTGPDYCVAYAIADSPFGPFKRIGKILEQEKDIATGAGHHSVIKGAGKDEWYIVYHRRPLGETDGNCRVTCIDRMYFDKDGFIKPVKMTFDGVKPSPQGKTKLK
;
A
#
# COMPACT_ATOMS: atom_id res chain seq x y z
N MET A 1 -0.98 -8.98 15.18
CA MET A 1 -1.07 -8.89 13.70
C MET A 1 -0.06 -7.82 13.29
N HIS A 2 0.89 -8.10 12.40
CA HIS A 2 1.63 -7.00 11.76
C HIS A 2 0.66 -6.35 10.77
N CYS A 3 0.38 -5.06 10.96
CA CYS A 3 -0.36 -4.24 10.00
C CYS A 3 0.52 -4.04 8.75
N GLY A 4 -0.06 -3.72 7.59
CA GLY A 4 0.54 -3.83 6.25
C GLY A 4 2.01 -3.41 6.15
N SER A 5 2.77 -4.09 5.29
CA SER A 5 4.20 -3.85 5.09
C SER A 5 4.50 -3.39 3.66
N CYS A 6 5.58 -2.60 3.52
CA CYS A 6 6.04 -2.09 2.24
C CYS A 6 7.55 -2.28 2.14
N VAL A 7 8.02 -2.85 1.04
CA VAL A 7 9.45 -3.00 0.75
C VAL A 7 9.81 -2.20 -0.50
N ILE A 8 10.88 -1.41 -0.42
CA ILE A 8 11.45 -0.71 -1.58
C ILE A 8 12.96 -0.93 -1.66
N GLN A 9 13.49 -0.91 -2.89
CA GLN A 9 14.92 -0.89 -3.13
C GLN A 9 15.39 0.55 -3.37
N ALA A 10 16.34 1.02 -2.57
CA ALA A 10 16.96 2.33 -2.71
C ALA A 10 18.38 2.27 -2.14
N ASN A 11 19.28 3.18 -2.53
CA ASN A 11 20.64 3.25 -1.94
C ASN A 11 21.40 1.90 -1.95
N LYS A 12 21.16 1.06 -2.98
CA LYS A 12 21.68 -0.32 -3.12
C LYS A 12 21.31 -1.27 -1.97
N LYS A 13 20.26 -0.96 -1.23
CA LYS A 13 19.71 -1.72 -0.10
C LYS A 13 18.21 -1.90 -0.27
N TYR A 14 17.63 -2.73 0.59
CA TYR A 14 16.19 -2.95 0.70
C TYR A 14 15.71 -2.42 2.04
N TYR A 15 14.65 -1.62 2.00
CA TYR A 15 14.02 -1.02 3.16
C TYR A 15 12.64 -1.64 3.31
N LEU A 16 12.44 -2.38 4.39
CA LEU A 16 11.14 -2.93 4.77
C LEU A 16 10.57 -2.06 5.89
N PHE A 17 9.51 -1.32 5.54
CA PHE A 17 8.68 -0.59 6.47
C PHE A 17 7.56 -1.50 6.98
N PHE A 18 7.26 -1.40 8.28
CA PHE A 18 6.29 -2.27 8.95
C PHE A 18 5.58 -1.54 10.10
N GLY A 19 4.32 -1.87 10.34
CA GLY A 19 3.64 -1.55 11.60
C GLY A 19 4.05 -2.56 12.67
N ALA A 20 4.78 -2.10 13.69
CA ALA A 20 5.22 -2.96 14.80
C ALA A 20 4.04 -3.43 15.66
N ASN A 21 3.06 -2.55 15.85
CA ASN A 21 1.82 -2.77 16.56
C ASN A 21 0.79 -1.71 16.14
N ASP A 22 -0.42 -1.89 16.64
CA ASP A 22 -1.58 -1.03 16.45
C ASP A 22 -1.77 -0.23 17.76
N ILE A 23 -1.06 0.90 17.88
CA ILE A 23 -1.14 1.75 19.09
C ILE A 23 -2.52 2.37 19.23
N LYS A 24 -3.07 2.38 20.45
CA LYS A 24 -4.40 2.96 20.73
C LYS A 24 -4.34 4.39 21.24
N THR A 25 -3.23 4.80 21.84
CA THR A 25 -2.97 6.17 22.29
C THR A 25 -1.52 6.56 22.05
N ASN A 26 -1.18 7.85 22.21
CA ASN A 26 0.19 8.35 22.09
C ASN A 26 1.09 8.04 23.30
N ASP A 27 0.56 7.36 24.33
CA ASP A 27 1.33 6.93 25.50
C ASP A 27 1.93 5.53 25.30
N GLU A 28 1.54 4.82 24.25
CA GLU A 28 2.03 3.48 23.91
C GLU A 28 3.28 3.56 23.03
N LEU A 29 4.29 2.73 23.35
CA LEU A 29 5.44 2.55 22.46
C LEU A 29 5.02 1.70 21.26
N GLY A 30 5.21 2.23 20.04
CA GLY A 30 4.78 1.52 18.86
C GLY A 30 4.69 2.35 17.59
N GLY A 31 4.02 1.80 16.58
CA GLY A 31 3.77 2.42 15.27
C GLY A 31 4.67 1.89 14.16
N ILE A 32 5.03 2.76 13.22
CA ILE A 32 5.76 2.42 12.00
C ILE A 32 7.25 2.33 12.30
N GLY A 33 7.87 1.20 11.96
CA GLY A 33 9.32 1.00 11.95
C GLY A 33 9.89 0.85 10.54
N VAL A 34 11.21 0.86 10.45
CA VAL A 34 11.95 0.57 9.21
C VAL A 34 13.12 -0.35 9.50
N SER A 35 13.27 -1.39 8.68
CA SER A 35 14.37 -2.33 8.73
C SER A 35 15.09 -2.38 7.39
N VAL A 36 16.39 -2.69 7.41
CA VAL A 36 17.25 -2.62 6.23
C VAL A 36 17.96 -3.95 6.00
N ALA A 37 18.09 -4.32 4.72
CA ALA A 37 18.83 -5.48 4.26
C ALA A 37 19.67 -5.17 3.01
N ASP A 38 20.71 -5.97 2.76
CA ASP A 38 21.50 -5.88 1.53
C ASP A 38 20.90 -6.72 0.38
N ARG A 39 20.00 -7.65 0.70
CA ARG A 39 19.34 -8.57 -0.25
C ARG A 39 17.82 -8.53 -0.05
N PRO A 40 17.01 -8.76 -1.09
CA PRO A 40 15.55 -8.66 -0.98
C PRO A 40 14.96 -9.67 0.01
N GLU A 41 15.55 -10.86 0.13
CA GLU A 41 15.18 -11.92 1.07
C GLU A 41 15.71 -11.69 2.50
N GLY A 42 16.47 -10.62 2.74
CA GLY A 42 17.07 -10.32 4.04
C GLY A 42 18.47 -10.93 4.25
N PRO A 43 18.93 -11.04 5.51
CA PRO A 43 18.18 -10.71 6.73
C PRO A 43 17.95 -9.21 6.89
N TYR A 44 16.74 -8.83 7.30
CA TYR A 44 16.39 -7.45 7.68
C TYR A 44 16.77 -7.19 9.14
N LYS A 45 17.33 -6.01 9.41
CA LYS A 45 17.63 -5.54 10.76
C LYS A 45 16.96 -4.20 11.00
N ASP A 46 16.37 -4.02 12.19
CA ASP A 46 15.84 -2.71 12.60
C ASP A 46 16.93 -1.65 12.45
N ALA A 47 16.63 -0.60 11.70
CA ALA A 47 17.59 0.45 11.38
C ALA A 47 17.61 1.58 12.42
N LEU A 48 16.59 1.67 13.28
CA LEU A 48 16.41 2.82 14.17
C LEU A 48 16.45 2.43 15.66
N GLY A 49 16.02 1.22 16.02
CA GLY A 49 15.83 0.83 17.42
C GLY A 49 14.69 1.58 18.13
N LYS A 50 13.87 2.30 17.35
CA LYS A 50 12.70 3.08 17.78
C LYS A 50 11.73 3.25 16.60
N PRO A 51 10.46 3.60 16.85
CA PRO A 51 9.53 3.92 15.76
C PRO A 51 10.03 5.08 14.90
N LEU A 52 9.88 4.94 13.58
CA LEU A 52 10.01 6.03 12.61
C LEU A 52 8.85 7.02 12.76
N ILE A 53 7.62 6.51 12.90
CA ILE A 53 6.43 7.29 13.25
C ILE A 53 5.70 6.53 14.36
N GLY A 54 5.71 7.08 15.57
CA GLY A 54 5.11 6.45 16.75
C GLY A 54 3.99 7.25 17.39
N GLN A 55 3.38 8.19 16.65
CA GLN A 55 2.30 9.02 17.14
C GLN A 55 1.12 9.03 16.17
N ILE A 56 -0.08 9.10 16.71
CA ILE A 56 -1.33 9.37 16.02
C ILE A 56 -1.36 10.86 15.68
N ILE A 57 -1.31 11.18 14.38
CA ILE A 57 -1.29 12.55 13.85
C ILE A 57 -2.49 12.73 12.92
N ASN A 58 -3.23 13.83 13.02
CA ASN A 58 -4.46 14.07 12.26
C ASN A 58 -5.50 12.93 12.37
N GLY A 59 -5.54 12.23 13.51
CA GLY A 59 -6.39 11.05 13.69
C GLY A 59 -5.89 9.78 13.00
N ALA A 60 -4.85 9.86 12.16
CA ALA A 60 -4.28 8.71 11.46
C ALA A 60 -3.41 7.87 12.37
N GLN A 61 -3.84 6.63 12.55
CA GLN A 61 -3.05 5.62 13.25
C GLN A 61 -1.78 5.27 12.46
N PRO A 62 -0.59 5.16 13.10
CA PRO A 62 0.66 4.85 12.40
C PRO A 62 0.75 3.36 12.03
N ILE A 63 -0.01 2.96 11.01
CA ILE A 63 -0.04 1.62 10.41
C ILE A 63 -0.12 1.72 8.88
N ASP A 64 -0.01 0.56 8.22
CA ASP A 64 -0.25 0.37 6.78
C ASP A 64 0.54 1.34 5.90
N GLN A 65 1.80 1.58 6.25
CA GLN A 65 2.65 2.48 5.49
C GLN A 65 2.99 1.94 4.09
N PHE A 66 2.90 2.82 3.10
CA PHE A 66 3.32 2.60 1.72
C PHE A 66 4.25 3.72 1.26
N VAL A 67 5.45 3.35 0.81
CA VAL A 67 6.44 4.30 0.30
C VAL A 67 6.44 4.32 -1.22
N PHE A 68 6.14 5.49 -1.77
CA PHE A 68 6.10 5.78 -3.19
C PHE A 68 7.28 6.67 -3.57
N LYS A 69 7.97 6.31 -4.65
CA LYS A 69 9.02 7.15 -5.25
C LYS A 69 8.44 7.83 -6.49
N ASP A 70 8.46 9.17 -6.50
CA ASP A 70 8.01 9.94 -7.66
C ASP A 70 9.14 10.15 -8.69
N ASP A 71 8.79 10.69 -9.85
CA ASP A 71 9.69 10.89 -11.00
C ASP A 71 10.82 11.88 -10.72
N ASP A 72 10.63 12.80 -9.76
CA ASP A 72 11.67 13.72 -9.29
C ASP A 72 12.70 13.06 -8.35
N GLY A 73 12.48 11.78 -8.00
CA GLY A 73 13.31 11.00 -7.09
C GLY A 73 12.93 11.14 -5.61
N GLN A 74 11.98 12.00 -5.27
CA GLN A 74 11.46 12.14 -3.92
C GLN A 74 10.67 10.90 -3.51
N HIS A 75 10.86 10.47 -2.27
CA HIS A 75 10.04 9.41 -1.66
C HIS A 75 9.01 10.04 -0.73
N TYR A 76 7.76 9.61 -0.89
CA TYR A 76 6.66 9.95 -0.01
C TYR A 76 6.18 8.68 0.68
N MET A 77 5.83 8.79 1.95
CA MET A 77 5.14 7.71 2.66
C MET A 77 3.70 8.12 2.91
N TYR A 78 2.77 7.28 2.47
CA TYR A 78 1.37 7.34 2.83
C TYR A 78 1.13 6.32 3.93
N TYR A 79 0.40 6.70 4.97
CA TYR A 79 0.08 5.80 6.07
C TYR A 79 -1.22 6.22 6.74
N GLY A 80 -1.84 5.31 7.48
CA GLY A 80 -3.00 5.67 8.27
C GLY A 80 -4.03 4.55 8.40
N GLY A 81 -4.53 4.38 9.61
CA GLY A 81 -5.77 3.65 9.90
C GLY A 81 -6.84 4.57 10.45
N TRP A 82 -7.95 3.98 10.92
CA TRP A 82 -9.05 4.70 11.58
C TRP A 82 -9.69 5.80 10.72
N ARG A 83 -9.76 5.57 9.40
CA ARG A 83 -10.39 6.49 8.45
C ARG A 83 -9.65 7.82 8.26
N HIS A 84 -8.36 7.86 8.59
CA HIS A 84 -7.49 9.00 8.33
C HIS A 84 -6.21 8.54 7.63
N CYS A 85 -5.75 9.31 6.65
CA CYS A 85 -4.52 9.04 5.92
C CYS A 85 -3.64 10.28 5.91
N ASN A 86 -2.37 10.09 6.30
CA ASN A 86 -1.34 11.10 6.20
C ASN A 86 -0.36 10.77 5.09
N MET A 87 0.22 11.82 4.52
CA MET A 87 1.40 11.78 3.68
C MET A 87 2.55 12.55 4.31
N VAL A 88 3.76 11.98 4.26
CA VAL A 88 5.02 12.59 4.71
C VAL A 88 6.08 12.50 3.63
N LYS A 89 7.02 13.47 3.63
CA LYS A 89 8.21 13.46 2.78
C LYS A 89 9.32 12.69 3.49
N MET A 90 9.89 11.68 2.85
CA MET A 90 11.00 10.91 3.40
C MET A 90 12.34 11.63 3.15
N ALA A 91 13.27 11.52 4.10
CA ALA A 91 14.67 11.90 3.87
C ALA A 91 15.31 10.98 2.80
N PRO A 92 16.39 11.42 2.13
CA PRO A 92 17.06 10.62 1.09
C PRO A 92 17.60 9.26 1.58
N ASP A 93 17.92 9.14 2.86
CA ASP A 93 18.38 7.88 3.47
C ASP A 93 17.22 6.92 3.82
N LEU A 94 15.98 7.40 3.73
CA LEU A 94 14.73 6.72 4.08
C LEU A 94 14.60 6.32 5.56
N LEU A 95 15.40 6.90 6.43
CA LEU A 95 15.44 6.60 7.86
C LEU A 95 14.82 7.69 8.74
N SER A 96 14.34 8.77 8.12
CA SER A 96 13.62 9.86 8.79
C SER A 96 12.62 10.52 7.84
N ILE A 97 11.71 11.31 8.41
CA ILE A 97 10.80 12.19 7.66
C ILE A 97 11.30 13.64 7.76
N VAL A 98 11.05 14.43 6.73
CA VAL A 98 11.48 15.83 6.65
C VAL A 98 10.30 16.74 6.34
N PRO A 99 10.33 18.02 6.73
CA PRO A 99 9.28 18.97 6.37
C PRO A 99 9.16 19.12 4.84
N PHE A 100 7.94 19.40 4.40
CA PHE A 100 7.64 19.95 3.09
C PHE A 100 8.12 21.41 3.00
N ASP A 101 8.13 21.94 1.78
CA ASP A 101 8.67 23.28 1.50
C ASP A 101 7.84 24.40 2.16
N ASP A 102 6.57 24.12 2.49
CA ASP A 102 5.69 25.01 3.26
C ASP A 102 5.89 24.92 4.79
N GLY A 103 6.86 24.12 5.24
CA GLY A 103 7.19 23.92 6.66
C GLY A 103 6.34 22.88 7.39
N THR A 104 5.30 22.33 6.76
CA THR A 104 4.50 21.24 7.35
C THR A 104 5.26 19.92 7.30
N THR A 105 5.06 19.02 8.27
CA THR A 105 5.66 17.67 8.25
C THR A 105 4.67 16.60 7.78
N TYR A 106 3.40 16.75 8.16
CA TYR A 106 2.32 15.81 7.85
C TYR A 106 1.24 16.52 7.04
N LYS A 107 0.80 15.90 5.95
CA LYS A 107 -0.35 16.36 5.16
C LYS A 107 -1.45 15.32 5.26
N GLU A 108 -2.63 15.71 5.71
CA GLU A 108 -3.81 14.84 5.66
C GLU A 108 -4.31 14.76 4.21
N VAL A 109 -4.44 13.54 3.70
CA VAL A 109 -4.83 13.25 2.30
C VAL A 109 -5.98 12.25 2.22
N THR A 110 -6.76 12.14 3.30
CA THR A 110 -7.87 11.20 3.48
C THR A 110 -8.92 11.32 2.37
N PRO A 111 -9.14 10.29 1.52
CA PRO A 111 -10.23 10.27 0.57
C PRO A 111 -11.55 9.87 1.24
N GLU A 112 -12.65 10.06 0.52
CA GLU A 112 -13.97 9.59 0.95
C GLU A 112 -13.95 8.06 1.20
N ASN A 113 -14.56 7.63 2.30
CA ASN A 113 -14.69 6.23 2.74
C ASN A 113 -13.38 5.50 3.04
N TYR A 114 -12.24 6.21 3.13
CA TYR A 114 -10.98 5.62 3.56
C TYR A 114 -11.12 4.89 4.89
N VAL A 115 -10.47 3.73 5.03
CA VAL A 115 -10.29 3.03 6.31
C VAL A 115 -8.81 2.84 6.60
N GLU A 116 -8.07 2.25 5.67
CA GLU A 116 -6.66 1.85 5.81
C GLU A 116 -6.02 1.48 4.45
N GLY A 117 -4.82 0.89 4.47
CA GLY A 117 -4.20 0.25 3.30
C GLY A 117 -3.89 1.17 2.10
N PRO A 118 -3.25 2.34 2.30
CA PRO A 118 -2.92 3.25 1.21
C PRO A 118 -1.92 2.59 0.24
N PHE A 119 -2.12 2.80 -1.06
CA PHE A 119 -1.20 2.37 -2.10
C PHE A 119 -1.19 3.42 -3.22
N MET A 120 0.00 3.85 -3.64
CA MET A 120 0.16 4.83 -4.71
C MET A 120 0.83 4.20 -5.93
N LEU A 121 0.19 4.34 -7.08
CA LEU A 121 0.72 3.92 -8.37
C LEU A 121 0.79 5.12 -9.31
N LYS A 122 1.91 5.27 -10.04
CA LYS A 122 1.98 6.21 -11.16
C LYS A 122 1.82 5.48 -12.49
N HIS A 123 0.87 5.90 -13.30
CA HIS A 123 0.63 5.35 -14.64
C HIS A 123 0.28 6.46 -15.63
N HIS A 124 1.01 6.51 -16.75
CA HIS A 124 0.89 7.55 -17.79
C HIS A 124 0.82 8.99 -17.25
N GLY A 125 1.67 9.31 -16.27
CA GLY A 125 1.77 10.65 -15.67
C GLY A 125 0.66 11.00 -14.69
N LYS A 126 -0.26 10.08 -14.38
CA LYS A 126 -1.31 10.24 -13.36
C LYS A 126 -0.99 9.43 -12.11
N TYR A 127 -1.52 9.90 -10.98
CA TYR A 127 -1.37 9.28 -9.67
C TYR A 127 -2.66 8.53 -9.32
N TYR A 128 -2.55 7.22 -9.18
CA TYR A 128 -3.63 6.33 -8.80
C TYR A 128 -3.46 6.01 -7.32
N PHE A 129 -4.22 6.71 -6.49
CA PHE A 129 -4.25 6.42 -5.07
C PHE A 129 -5.33 5.38 -4.80
N MET A 130 -4.95 4.30 -4.14
CA MET A 130 -5.81 3.16 -3.83
C MET A 130 -5.83 2.94 -2.32
N TRP A 131 -6.93 2.44 -1.78
CA TRP A 131 -7.10 2.21 -0.34
C TRP A 131 -8.15 1.15 -0.06
N SER A 132 -8.17 0.66 1.19
CA SER A 132 -9.20 -0.22 1.70
C SER A 132 -10.40 0.57 2.24
N GLU A 133 -11.61 0.14 1.90
CA GLU A 133 -12.87 0.60 2.49
C GLU A 133 -13.56 -0.57 3.21
N GLY A 134 -14.48 -0.27 4.12
CA GLY A 134 -15.23 -1.29 4.87
C GLY A 134 -14.42 -1.96 5.97
N GLY A 135 -15.06 -2.86 6.73
CA GLY A 135 -14.40 -3.58 7.81
C GLY A 135 -13.71 -4.85 7.30
N TRP A 136 -12.44 -5.08 7.64
CA TRP A 136 -11.67 -6.24 7.13
C TRP A 136 -12.28 -7.63 7.46
N THR A 137 -13.11 -7.72 8.50
CA THR A 137 -13.91 -8.93 8.83
C THR A 137 -15.29 -8.94 8.18
N GLY A 138 -15.75 -7.80 7.68
CA GLY A 138 -17.08 -7.57 7.13
C GLY A 138 -17.21 -7.88 5.64
N PRO A 139 -18.46 -7.85 5.13
CA PRO A 139 -18.77 -8.11 3.73
C PRO A 139 -18.53 -6.91 2.81
N ASP A 140 -18.22 -5.74 3.37
CA ASP A 140 -18.01 -4.48 2.68
C ASP A 140 -16.53 -4.16 2.45
N TYR A 141 -15.62 -5.03 2.90
CA TYR A 141 -14.19 -4.87 2.64
C TYR A 141 -13.91 -4.90 1.14
N CYS A 142 -13.27 -3.84 0.64
CA CYS A 142 -12.94 -3.69 -0.76
C CYS A 142 -11.76 -2.73 -0.96
N VAL A 143 -11.17 -2.77 -2.16
CA VAL A 143 -10.19 -1.78 -2.63
C VAL A 143 -10.91 -0.74 -3.47
N ALA A 144 -10.75 0.53 -3.15
CA ALA A 144 -11.21 1.66 -3.95
C ALA A 144 -10.03 2.49 -4.46
N TYR A 145 -10.30 3.43 -5.38
CA TYR A 145 -9.27 4.31 -5.90
C TYR A 145 -9.76 5.68 -6.36
N ALA A 146 -8.79 6.57 -6.53
CA ALA A 146 -8.88 7.89 -7.13
C ALA A 146 -7.75 8.09 -8.15
N ILE A 147 -7.94 9.03 -9.08
CA ILE A 147 -6.92 9.48 -10.03
C ILE A 147 -6.67 10.97 -9.78
N ALA A 148 -5.41 11.37 -9.68
CA ALA A 148 -4.99 12.76 -9.48
C ALA A 148 -3.84 13.16 -10.41
N ASP A 149 -3.64 14.47 -10.54
CA ASP A 149 -2.54 15.10 -11.28
C ASP A 149 -1.29 15.33 -10.43
N SER A 150 -1.39 15.03 -9.13
CA SER A 150 -0.38 15.34 -8.13
C SER A 150 -0.35 14.22 -7.07
N PRO A 151 0.82 13.88 -6.50
CA PRO A 151 0.91 12.92 -5.40
C PRO A 151 0.25 13.46 -4.13
N PHE A 152 -0.06 14.75 -4.07
CA PHE A 152 -0.76 15.41 -2.97
C PHE A 152 -2.29 15.35 -3.10
N GLY A 153 -2.82 14.78 -4.19
CA GLY A 153 -4.25 14.83 -4.49
C GLY A 153 -4.69 16.14 -5.17
N PRO A 154 -5.96 16.53 -5.07
CA PRO A 154 -7.02 15.90 -4.27
C PRO A 154 -7.41 14.51 -4.79
N PHE A 155 -7.76 13.61 -3.87
CA PHE A 155 -8.14 12.23 -4.18
C PHE A 155 -9.66 12.06 -4.14
N LYS A 156 -10.31 12.35 -5.28
CA LYS A 156 -11.74 12.11 -5.44
C LYS A 156 -11.99 10.65 -5.82
N ARG A 157 -12.78 9.95 -5.00
CA ARG A 157 -13.15 8.54 -5.20
C ARG A 157 -13.83 8.32 -6.56
N ILE A 158 -13.35 7.32 -7.29
CA ILE A 158 -13.86 6.94 -8.62
C ILE A 158 -14.67 5.64 -8.56
N GLY A 159 -14.13 4.59 -7.96
CA GLY A 159 -14.79 3.29 -7.96
C GLY A 159 -14.01 2.23 -7.19
N LYS A 160 -14.52 1.00 -7.24
CA LYS A 160 -13.90 -0.18 -6.64
C LYS A 160 -13.02 -0.90 -7.66
N ILE A 161 -11.85 -1.33 -7.21
CA ILE A 161 -10.93 -2.21 -7.95
C ILE A 161 -11.24 -3.67 -7.62
N LEU A 162 -11.39 -3.99 -6.34
CA LEU A 162 -11.52 -5.36 -5.84
C LEU A 162 -12.55 -5.39 -4.72
N GLU A 163 -13.44 -6.36 -4.74
CA GLU A 163 -14.39 -6.63 -3.65
C GLU A 163 -14.65 -8.13 -3.56
N GLN A 164 -15.29 -8.58 -2.48
CA GLN A 164 -15.66 -9.98 -2.36
C GLN A 164 -16.63 -10.45 -3.46
N GLU A 165 -16.49 -11.70 -3.88
CA GLU A 165 -17.40 -12.39 -4.79
C GLU A 165 -17.89 -13.63 -4.05
N LYS A 166 -19.17 -13.66 -3.66
CA LYS A 166 -19.72 -14.66 -2.72
C LYS A 166 -19.51 -16.11 -3.14
N ASP A 167 -19.43 -16.36 -4.44
CA ASP A 167 -19.23 -17.70 -5.02
C ASP A 167 -17.73 -18.05 -5.21
N ILE A 168 -16.81 -17.15 -4.84
CA ILE A 168 -15.35 -17.34 -4.97
C ILE A 168 -14.64 -17.16 -3.63
N ALA A 169 -14.81 -16.01 -2.97
CA ALA A 169 -14.14 -15.67 -1.73
C ALA A 169 -14.70 -14.40 -1.06
N THR A 170 -14.45 -14.26 0.24
CA THR A 170 -14.84 -13.08 1.04
C THR A 170 -13.64 -12.32 1.59
N GLY A 171 -13.85 -11.13 2.16
CA GLY A 171 -12.81 -10.41 2.90
C GLY A 171 -11.60 -9.97 2.08
N ALA A 172 -11.81 -9.65 0.80
CA ALA A 172 -10.76 -9.12 -0.07
C ALA A 172 -10.75 -7.59 -0.02
N GLY A 173 -9.66 -6.99 0.45
CA GLY A 173 -9.59 -5.51 0.56
C GLY A 173 -8.23 -4.89 0.84
N HIS A 174 -7.21 -5.62 1.28
CA HIS A 174 -5.82 -5.11 1.28
C HIS A 174 -5.06 -5.67 0.08
N HIS A 175 -4.24 -4.83 -0.57
CA HIS A 175 -3.60 -5.18 -1.82
C HIS A 175 -2.23 -4.52 -2.02
N SER A 176 -1.55 -4.96 -3.07
CA SER A 176 -0.44 -4.28 -3.70
C SER A 176 -0.57 -4.47 -5.21
N VAL A 177 0.07 -3.60 -5.99
CA VAL A 177 0.12 -3.71 -7.44
C VAL A 177 1.56 -3.88 -7.90
N ILE A 178 1.81 -4.83 -8.78
CA ILE A 178 3.11 -5.06 -9.40
C ILE A 178 3.05 -4.94 -10.92
N LYS A 179 4.11 -4.39 -11.51
CA LYS A 179 4.29 -4.32 -12.96
C LYS A 179 4.93 -5.61 -13.49
N GLY A 180 4.35 -6.15 -14.55
CA GLY A 180 4.87 -7.29 -15.30
C GLY A 180 5.99 -6.94 -16.27
N ALA A 181 6.35 -7.90 -17.11
CA ALA A 181 7.37 -7.75 -18.15
C ALA A 181 6.87 -6.95 -19.37
N GLY A 182 5.57 -7.01 -19.64
CA GLY A 182 4.92 -6.26 -20.70
C GLY A 182 4.81 -4.77 -20.40
N LYS A 183 4.73 -3.96 -21.47
CA LYS A 183 4.71 -2.49 -21.39
C LYS A 183 3.61 -1.95 -20.45
N ASP A 184 2.42 -2.53 -20.55
CA ASP A 184 1.23 -2.19 -19.76
C ASP A 184 0.65 -3.44 -19.09
N GLU A 185 1.55 -4.25 -18.53
CA GLU A 185 1.21 -5.50 -17.86
C GLU A 185 1.16 -5.27 -16.34
N TRP A 186 0.00 -5.45 -15.71
CA TRP A 186 -0.19 -5.19 -14.28
C TRP A 186 -0.88 -6.33 -13.56
N TYR A 187 -0.49 -6.52 -12.31
CA TYR A 187 -1.08 -7.52 -11.44
C TYR A 187 -1.44 -6.89 -10.11
N ILE A 188 -2.58 -7.29 -9.58
CA ILE A 188 -2.94 -7.01 -8.19
C ILE A 188 -2.61 -8.26 -7.37
N VAL A 189 -1.88 -8.07 -6.28
CA VAL A 189 -1.62 -9.09 -5.26
C VAL A 189 -2.40 -8.68 -4.03
N TYR A 190 -3.26 -9.56 -3.54
CA TYR A 190 -4.21 -9.24 -2.47
C TYR A 190 -4.39 -10.45 -1.56
N HIS A 191 -5.11 -10.27 -0.45
CA HIS A 191 -5.56 -11.41 0.34
C HIS A 191 -7.07 -11.61 0.21
N ARG A 192 -7.52 -12.84 0.46
CA ARG A 192 -8.96 -13.18 0.58
C ARG A 192 -9.15 -14.26 1.65
N ARG A 193 -10.40 -14.51 2.03
CA ARG A 193 -10.81 -15.70 2.82
C ARG A 193 -11.44 -16.74 1.88
N PRO A 194 -10.94 -17.99 1.86
CA PRO A 194 -11.57 -19.09 1.12
C PRO A 194 -13.03 -19.31 1.51
N LEU A 195 -13.82 -19.91 0.61
CA LEU A 195 -15.21 -20.27 0.93
C LEU A 195 -15.27 -21.23 2.11
N GLY A 196 -16.24 -21.00 3.00
CA GLY A 196 -16.44 -21.79 4.22
C GLY A 196 -15.62 -21.34 5.43
N GLU A 197 -14.57 -20.52 5.23
CA GLU A 197 -13.78 -19.96 6.33
C GLU A 197 -14.49 -18.75 6.96
N THR A 198 -14.68 -18.80 8.28
CA THR A 198 -15.37 -17.74 9.04
C THR A 198 -14.46 -16.96 9.99
N ASP A 199 -13.26 -17.48 10.30
CA ASP A 199 -12.25 -16.72 11.04
C ASP A 199 -11.69 -15.61 10.14
N GLY A 200 -11.83 -14.36 10.60
CA GLY A 200 -11.30 -13.19 9.90
C GLY A 200 -9.80 -13.31 9.59
N ASN A 201 -9.05 -14.06 10.41
CA ASN A 201 -7.61 -14.25 10.28
C ASN A 201 -7.20 -15.30 9.23
N CYS A 202 -8.11 -16.17 8.78
CA CYS A 202 -7.88 -17.20 7.75
C CYS A 202 -7.72 -16.58 6.35
N ARG A 203 -6.63 -15.84 6.15
CA ARG A 203 -6.33 -15.12 4.90
C ARG A 203 -5.33 -15.88 4.06
N VAL A 204 -5.59 -15.94 2.75
CA VAL A 204 -4.66 -16.50 1.76
C VAL A 204 -4.26 -15.41 0.76
N THR A 205 -3.00 -15.41 0.33
CA THR A 205 -2.51 -14.48 -0.70
C THR A 205 -2.94 -14.97 -2.08
N CYS A 206 -3.35 -14.05 -2.93
CA CYS A 206 -3.82 -14.28 -4.29
C CYS A 206 -3.23 -13.25 -5.25
N ILE A 207 -3.21 -13.57 -6.53
CA ILE A 207 -2.73 -12.69 -7.59
C ILE A 207 -3.64 -12.80 -8.81
N ASP A 208 -4.06 -11.66 -9.34
CA ASP A 208 -4.87 -11.57 -10.55
C ASP A 208 -4.40 -10.43 -11.45
N ARG A 209 -4.88 -10.43 -12.69
CA ARG A 209 -4.59 -9.37 -13.66
C ARG A 209 -5.35 -8.09 -13.31
N MET A 210 -4.65 -6.96 -13.37
CA MET A 210 -5.25 -5.63 -13.32
C MET A 210 -5.14 -4.97 -14.69
N TYR A 211 -6.19 -4.27 -15.11
CA TYR A 211 -6.26 -3.64 -16.42
C TYR A 211 -6.73 -2.20 -16.31
N PHE A 212 -6.14 -1.33 -17.12
CA PHE A 212 -6.66 0.00 -17.40
C PHE A 212 -7.55 -0.05 -18.65
N ASP A 213 -8.57 0.78 -18.70
CA ASP A 213 -9.33 1.02 -19.92
C ASP A 213 -8.69 2.12 -20.79
N LYS A 214 -9.34 2.45 -21.91
CA LYS A 214 -8.83 3.44 -22.87
C LYS A 214 -8.78 4.86 -22.30
N ASP A 215 -9.55 5.14 -21.26
CA ASP A 215 -9.66 6.45 -20.62
C ASP A 215 -8.77 6.52 -19.35
N GLY A 216 -8.05 5.43 -19.05
CA GLY A 216 -7.14 5.30 -17.91
C GLY A 216 -7.82 4.80 -16.63
N PHE A 217 -9.10 4.47 -16.64
CA PHE A 217 -9.74 3.92 -15.44
C PHE A 217 -9.32 2.48 -15.18
N ILE A 218 -9.20 2.12 -13.90
CA ILE A 218 -8.94 0.74 -13.50
C ILE A 218 -10.25 -0.05 -13.64
N LYS A 219 -10.20 -1.13 -14.41
CA LYS A 219 -11.32 -2.07 -14.53
C LYS A 219 -11.44 -2.90 -13.25
N PRO A 220 -12.65 -3.18 -12.76
CA PRO A 220 -12.85 -4.09 -11.64
C PRO A 220 -12.16 -5.44 -11.91
N VAL A 221 -11.38 -5.88 -10.94
CA VAL A 221 -10.66 -7.15 -10.95
C VAL A 221 -11.66 -8.27 -10.74
N LYS A 222 -11.51 -9.34 -11.51
CA LYS A 222 -12.24 -10.59 -11.32
C LYS A 222 -11.33 -11.58 -10.62
N MET A 223 -11.75 -12.09 -9.48
CA MET A 223 -10.98 -13.08 -8.75
C MET A 223 -10.97 -14.41 -9.50
N THR A 224 -9.85 -15.12 -9.45
CA THR A 224 -9.72 -16.44 -10.06
C THR A 224 -9.28 -17.50 -9.04
N PHE A 225 -9.48 -18.78 -9.38
CA PHE A 225 -8.92 -19.90 -8.62
C PHE A 225 -7.51 -20.25 -9.07
N ASP A 226 -7.22 -20.10 -10.36
CA ASP A 226 -5.94 -20.50 -10.96
C ASP A 226 -4.86 -19.40 -10.92
N GLY A 227 -5.23 -18.16 -10.61
CA GLY A 227 -4.34 -17.00 -10.62
C GLY A 227 -3.91 -16.63 -12.03
N VAL A 228 -2.64 -16.25 -12.18
CA VAL A 228 -2.10 -15.70 -13.43
C VAL A 228 -1.15 -16.66 -14.13
N LYS A 229 -1.14 -16.59 -15.47
CA LYS A 229 -0.17 -17.32 -16.29
C LYS A 229 1.25 -16.78 -16.06
N PRO A 230 2.29 -17.61 -16.26
CA PRO A 230 3.67 -17.15 -16.20
C PRO A 230 3.92 -15.98 -17.16
N SER A 231 4.53 -14.92 -16.63
CA SER A 231 5.05 -13.79 -17.42
C SER A 231 6.52 -13.57 -17.05
N PRO A 232 7.44 -14.35 -17.64
CA PRO A 232 8.84 -14.25 -17.31
C PRO A 232 9.40 -12.91 -17.77
N GLN A 233 10.01 -12.16 -16.85
CA GLN A 233 10.89 -11.07 -17.23
C GLN A 233 12.01 -11.69 -18.07
N GLY A 234 12.15 -11.27 -19.34
CA GLY A 234 13.23 -11.76 -20.21
C GLY A 234 14.58 -11.63 -19.52
N LYS A 235 15.62 -12.37 -19.93
CA LYS A 235 16.94 -12.40 -19.27
C LYS A 235 17.48 -10.98 -19.01
N THR A 236 17.19 -10.41 -17.85
CA THR A 236 17.77 -9.15 -17.42
C THR A 236 19.19 -9.49 -17.03
N LYS A 237 20.18 -9.03 -17.80
CA LYS A 237 21.56 -8.99 -17.32
C LYS A 237 21.54 -8.07 -16.11
N LEU A 238 21.52 -8.65 -14.90
CA LEU A 238 21.85 -7.95 -13.67
C LEU A 238 23.22 -7.30 -13.93
N LYS A 239 23.25 -5.97 -14.04
CA LYS A 239 24.48 -5.18 -14.10
C LYS A 239 24.93 -4.88 -12.68
#